data_AF-A0A1M5CMP4-F1
#
_entry.id   AF-A0A1M5CMP4-F1
#
_cell.length_a   1.000
_cell.length_b   1.000
_cell.length_c   1.000
_cell.angle_alpha   90.00
_cell.angle_beta   90.00
_cell.angle_gamma   90.00
#
_symmetry.space_group_name_H-M   'P 1'
#
loop_
_entity.id
_entity.type
_entity.pdbx_description
1 polymer ?
#
loop_
_entity_poly.entity_id
_entity_poly.type
_entity_poly.pdbx_seq_one_letter_code
_entity_poly.pdbx_strand_id
1 'polypeptide(L)'
;MALRKIIKIDEEKCNGCGLCVSPCVESAIAIIDGKARVISEELCDGAGFCLNVCPTGALTIEEREAAPFNEQAVIEHKRKLKADSCVFCGNTQYDAPILEYRYKGETKHVCVRCLPALIHG
;
A
#
# COMPACT_ATOMS: atom_id res chain seq x y z
N MET A 1 -22.59 -3.11 -8.85
CA MET A 1 -22.15 -4.00 -7.75
C MET A 1 -22.09 -5.42 -8.29
N ALA A 2 -21.14 -6.24 -7.80
CA ALA A 2 -21.01 -7.65 -8.15
C ALA A 2 -20.64 -8.47 -6.91
N LEU A 3 -21.12 -9.71 -6.81
CA LEU A 3 -20.73 -10.65 -5.75
C LEU A 3 -19.30 -11.13 -6.03
N ARG A 4 -18.36 -10.83 -5.13
CA ARG A 4 -16.95 -11.22 -5.30
C ARG A 4 -16.20 -11.32 -3.98
N LYS A 5 -15.00 -11.89 -4.04
CA LYS A 5 -14.05 -11.94 -2.94
C LYS A 5 -13.41 -10.56 -2.73
N ILE A 6 -13.35 -10.13 -1.48
CA ILE A 6 -12.71 -8.88 -1.05
C ILE A 6 -12.02 -9.08 0.30
N ILE A 7 -10.98 -8.29 0.54
CA ILE A 7 -10.28 -8.28 1.83
C ILE A 7 -11.16 -7.61 2.89
N LYS A 8 -11.38 -8.34 3.98
CA LYS A 8 -11.97 -7.85 5.22
C LYS A 8 -10.88 -7.62 6.25
N ILE A 9 -10.99 -6.52 7.00
CA ILE A 9 -10.05 -6.17 8.07
C ILE A 9 -10.82 -6.11 9.39
N ASP A 10 -10.39 -6.92 10.35
CA ASP A 10 -10.80 -6.90 11.74
C ASP A 10 -10.03 -5.79 12.48
N GLU A 11 -10.72 -4.70 12.80
CA GLU A 11 -10.10 -3.54 13.43
C GLU A 11 -9.65 -3.78 14.87
N GLU A 12 -10.30 -4.69 15.57
CA GLU A 12 -9.99 -5.03 16.96
C GLU A 12 -8.64 -5.77 17.02
N LYS A 13 -8.40 -6.66 16.04
CA LYS A 13 -7.12 -7.39 15.92
C LYS A 13 -6.02 -6.57 15.25
N CYS A 14 -6.36 -5.56 14.45
CA CYS A 14 -5.38 -4.76 13.74
C CYS A 14 -4.58 -3.88 14.73
N ASN A 15 -3.25 -3.95 14.71
CA ASN A 15 -2.39 -3.11 15.55
C ASN A 15 -1.72 -1.95 14.79
N GLY A 16 -2.09 -1.73 13.53
CA GLY A 16 -1.57 -0.61 12.74
C GLY A 16 -0.15 -0.77 12.20
N CYS A 17 0.46 -1.96 12.28
CA CYS A 17 1.88 -2.14 11.91
C CYS A 17 2.24 -1.84 10.43
N GLY A 18 1.26 -1.77 9.52
CA GLY A 18 1.50 -1.40 8.12
C GLY A 18 2.09 -2.50 7.23
N LEU A 19 2.37 -3.69 7.75
CA LEU A 19 2.99 -4.78 6.97
C LEU A 19 2.13 -5.24 5.78
N CYS A 20 0.81 -5.14 5.90
CA CYS A 20 -0.15 -5.46 4.84
C CYS A 20 -0.15 -4.48 3.66
N VAL A 21 0.42 -3.28 3.82
CA VAL A 21 0.48 -2.26 2.75
C VAL A 21 1.48 -2.68 1.68
N SER A 22 2.65 -3.19 2.06
CA SER A 22 3.73 -3.52 1.11
C SER A 22 3.40 -4.62 0.08
N PRO A 23 2.79 -5.77 0.44
CA PRO A 23 2.49 -6.82 -0.53
C PRO A 23 1.27 -6.50 -1.41
N CYS A 24 0.53 -5.43 -1.13
CA CYS A 24 -0.60 -5.02 -1.97
C CYS A 24 -0.05 -4.34 -3.24
N VAL A 25 0.03 -5.12 -4.32
CA VAL A 25 0.46 -4.62 -5.64
C VAL A 25 -0.45 -3.50 -6.09
N GLU A 26 -1.76 -3.60 -5.85
CA GLU A 26 -2.75 -2.60 -6.26
C GLU A 26 -2.81 -1.35 -5.39
N SER A 27 -2.00 -1.27 -4.33
CA SER A 27 -2.01 -0.16 -3.37
C SER A 27 -3.40 0.12 -2.78
N ALA A 28 -4.25 -0.90 -2.68
CA ALA A 28 -5.63 -0.80 -2.18
C ALA A 28 -5.72 -0.75 -0.64
N ILE A 29 -4.61 -0.94 0.08
CA ILE A 29 -4.57 -0.92 1.55
C ILE A 29 -3.68 0.22 2.01
N ALA A 30 -4.17 1.03 2.94
CA ALA A 30 -3.41 2.07 3.63
C ALA A 30 -3.61 1.98 5.15
N ILE A 31 -2.73 2.64 5.90
CA ILE A 31 -2.95 2.88 7.32
C ILE A 31 -3.64 4.23 7.48
N ILE A 32 -4.85 4.22 8.04
CA ILE A 32 -5.68 5.40 8.32
C ILE A 32 -6.06 5.31 9.80
N ASP A 33 -5.86 6.39 10.55
CA ASP A 33 -6.15 6.47 11.99
C ASP A 33 -5.52 5.32 12.80
N GLY A 34 -4.30 4.94 12.44
CA GLY A 34 -3.55 3.86 13.11
C GLY A 34 -4.04 2.45 12.81
N LYS A 35 -4.90 2.26 11.81
CA LYS A 35 -5.45 0.94 11.43
C LYS A 35 -5.38 0.71 9.92
N ALA A 36 -5.28 -0.55 9.52
CA ALA A 36 -5.35 -0.91 8.10
C ALA A 36 -6.78 -0.72 7.57
N ARG A 37 -6.89 -0.18 6.36
CA ARG A 37 -8.16 0.02 5.64
C ARG A 37 -8.00 -0.36 4.17
N VAL A 38 -9.03 -1.01 3.61
CA VAL A 38 -9.21 -1.05 2.16
C VAL A 38 -9.75 0.32 1.75
N ILE A 39 -8.95 1.11 1.05
CA ILE A 39 -9.27 2.52 0.78
C ILE A 39 -10.29 2.70 -0.34
N SER A 40 -10.45 1.68 -1.19
CA SER A 40 -11.45 1.64 -2.23
C SER A 40 -11.66 0.20 -2.70
N GLU A 41 -12.93 -0.18 -2.84
CA GLU A 41 -13.29 -1.55 -3.25
C GLU A 41 -12.81 -1.85 -4.67
N GLU A 42 -12.95 -0.91 -5.60
CA GLU A 42 -12.53 -1.07 -7.00
C GLU A 42 -11.01 -1.28 -7.16
N LEU A 43 -10.21 -0.89 -6.16
CA LEU A 43 -8.76 -1.14 -6.14
C LEU A 43 -8.40 -2.52 -5.59
N CYS A 44 -9.23 -3.08 -4.71
CA CYS A 44 -8.97 -4.37 -4.10
C CYS A 44 -9.41 -5.49 -5.06
N ASP A 45 -8.45 -6.24 -5.59
CA ASP A 45 -8.68 -7.39 -6.47
C ASP A 45 -9.09 -8.68 -5.71
N GLY A 46 -8.89 -8.70 -4.38
CA GLY A 46 -9.18 -9.85 -3.54
C GLY A 46 -8.10 -10.95 -3.58
N ALA A 47 -6.89 -10.67 -4.05
CA ALA A 47 -5.84 -11.67 -4.24
C ALA A 47 -5.30 -12.30 -2.93
N GLY A 48 -5.32 -11.57 -1.82
CA GLY A 48 -4.99 -12.12 -0.50
C GLY A 48 -3.50 -12.13 -0.09
N PHE A 49 -2.59 -11.52 -0.86
CA PHE A 49 -1.17 -11.45 -0.48
C PHE A 49 -0.92 -10.77 0.88
N CYS A 50 -1.85 -9.94 1.35
CA CYS A 50 -1.79 -9.26 2.64
C CYS A 50 -2.12 -10.16 3.85
N LEU A 51 -2.73 -11.34 3.64
CA LEU A 51 -3.19 -12.23 4.71
C LEU A 51 -2.01 -12.75 5.56
N ASN A 52 -1.04 -13.37 4.89
CA ASN A 52 0.06 -14.08 5.57
C ASN A 52 1.10 -13.16 6.21
N VAL A 53 1.14 -11.88 5.80
CA VAL A 53 2.05 -10.90 6.41
C VAL A 53 1.50 -10.27 7.68
N CYS A 54 0.21 -10.49 7.99
CA CYS A 54 -0.41 -9.91 9.17
C CYS A 54 -0.06 -10.72 10.43
N PRO A 55 0.75 -10.17 11.36
CA PRO A 55 1.18 -10.92 12.53
C PRO A 55 0.04 -11.19 13.54
N THR A 56 -1.05 -10.42 13.46
CA THR A 56 -2.20 -10.55 14.36
C THR A 56 -3.37 -11.32 13.75
N GLY A 57 -3.27 -11.76 12.49
CA GLY A 57 -4.35 -12.44 11.78
C GLY A 57 -5.60 -11.57 11.59
N ALA A 58 -5.44 -10.25 11.46
CA ALA A 58 -6.54 -9.30 11.34
C ALA A 58 -7.18 -9.25 9.94
N LEU A 59 -6.58 -9.87 8.92
CA LEU A 59 -7.07 -9.83 7.55
C LEU A 59 -7.64 -11.20 7.15
N THR A 60 -8.81 -11.19 6.52
CA THR A 60 -9.48 -12.37 5.96
C THR A 60 -10.06 -12.04 4.58
N ILE A 61 -10.44 -13.05 3.79
CA ILE A 61 -11.24 -12.87 2.59
C ILE A 61 -12.71 -13.13 2.95
N GLU A 62 -13.61 -12.25 2.52
CA GLU A 62 -15.06 -12.48 2.55
C GLU A 62 -15.64 -12.38 1.14
N GLU A 63 -16.77 -13.04 0.91
CA GLU A 63 -17.58 -12.87 -0.31
C GLU A 63 -18.77 -11.97 0.01
N ARG A 64 -18.87 -10.83 -0.70
CA ARG A 64 -19.98 -9.89 -0.55
C ARG A 64 -20.22 -9.10 -1.83
N GLU A 65 -21.32 -8.37 -1.88
CA GLU A 65 -21.54 -7.36 -2.91
C GLU A 65 -20.53 -6.20 -2.71
N ALA A 66 -19.79 -5.90 -3.77
CA ALA A 66 -18.81 -4.82 -3.81
C ALA A 66 -18.73 -4.20 -5.20
N ALA A 67 -18.09 -3.03 -5.31
CA ALA A 67 -17.75 -2.46 -6.62
C ALA A 67 -16.86 -3.46 -7.39
N PRO A 68 -17.07 -3.65 -8.71
CA PRO A 68 -16.17 -4.45 -9.54
C PRO A 68 -14.73 -3.94 -9.43
N PHE A 69 -13.76 -4.86 -9.49
CA PHE A 69 -12.36 -4.47 -9.62
C PHE A 69 -12.16 -3.65 -10.91
N ASN A 70 -11.39 -2.58 -10.82
CA ASN A 70 -11.15 -1.64 -11.92
C ASN A 70 -9.65 -1.38 -12.07
N GLU A 71 -9.03 -2.06 -13.04
CA GLU A 71 -7.61 -1.90 -13.35
C GLU A 71 -7.24 -0.46 -13.73
N GLN A 72 -8.14 0.26 -14.42
CA GLN A 72 -7.91 1.65 -14.79
C GLN A 72 -7.87 2.56 -13.55
N ALA A 73 -8.75 2.34 -12.58
CA ALA A 73 -8.74 3.06 -11.31
C ALA A 73 -7.46 2.80 -10.50
N VAL A 74 -6.94 1.57 -10.54
CA VAL A 74 -5.63 1.23 -9.96
C VAL A 74 -4.52 2.04 -10.62
N ILE A 75 -4.46 2.05 -11.96
CA ILE A 75 -3.42 2.79 -12.70
C ILE A 75 -3.45 4.27 -12.30
N GLU A 76 -4.63 4.86 -12.26
CA GLU A 76 -4.82 6.26 -11.87
C GLU A 76 -4.45 6.53 -10.41
N HIS A 77 -4.82 5.64 -9.50
CA HIS A 77 -4.46 5.72 -8.09
C HIS A 77 -2.94 5.67 -7.91
N LYS A 78 -2.27 4.69 -8.53
CA LYS A 78 -0.80 4.55 -8.47
C LYS A 78 -0.06 5.74 -9.08
N ARG A 79 -0.60 6.36 -10.15
CA ARG A 79 -0.01 7.58 -10.73
C ARG A 79 0.04 8.74 -9.73
N LYS A 80 -0.95 8.86 -8.84
CA LYS A 80 -1.00 9.89 -7.80
C LYS A 80 -0.03 9.62 -6.64
N LEU A 81 0.32 8.35 -6.40
CA LEU A 81 1.25 7.95 -5.33
C LEU A 81 2.73 8.16 -5.68
N LYS A 82 3.07 8.34 -6.96
CA LYS A 82 4.44 8.65 -7.38
C LYS A 82 4.84 10.01 -6.81
N ALA A 83 5.66 10.01 -5.76
CA ALA A 83 6.36 11.23 -5.37
C ALA A 83 7.58 11.39 -6.28
N ASP A 84 7.77 12.62 -6.75
CA ASP A 84 8.82 13.00 -7.67
C ASP A 84 10.12 13.40 -6.97
N SER A 85 10.15 13.41 -5.63
CA SER A 85 11.24 13.96 -4.83
C SER A 85 11.73 13.07 -3.68
N CYS A 86 13.03 13.17 -3.39
CA CYS A 86 13.69 12.42 -2.32
C CYS A 86 13.38 13.01 -0.93
N VAL A 87 13.00 12.16 0.02
CA VAL A 87 12.69 12.57 1.40
C VAL A 87 13.88 13.10 2.21
N PHE A 88 15.11 12.88 1.74
CA PHE A 88 16.33 13.33 2.44
C PHE A 88 16.90 14.65 1.91
N CYS A 89 16.87 14.84 0.58
CA CYS A 89 17.54 15.97 -0.05
C CYS A 89 16.66 16.78 -1.00
N GLY A 90 15.42 16.36 -1.25
CA GLY A 90 14.49 17.04 -2.16
C GLY A 90 14.77 16.82 -3.65
N ASN A 91 15.89 16.17 -4.03
CA ASN A 91 16.21 15.86 -5.42
C ASN A 91 15.05 15.15 -6.10
N THR A 92 14.81 15.53 -7.35
CA THR A 92 13.76 14.94 -8.17
C THR A 92 14.29 13.88 -9.12
N GLN A 93 13.37 13.25 -9.87
CA GLN A 93 13.70 12.35 -10.99
C GLN A 93 14.61 12.99 -12.05
N TYR A 94 14.66 14.32 -12.15
CA TYR A 94 15.54 15.03 -13.09
C TYR A 94 16.97 15.20 -12.54
N ASP A 95 17.15 15.14 -11.23
CA ASP A 95 18.45 15.31 -10.57
C ASP A 95 19.16 13.97 -10.34
N ALA A 96 18.40 12.93 -10.03
CA ALA A 96 18.87 11.56 -9.83
C ALA A 96 17.71 10.54 -9.92
N PRO A 97 17.96 9.27 -10.31
CA PRO A 97 16.95 8.22 -10.20
C PRO A 97 16.34 8.13 -8.80
N ILE A 98 15.02 8.08 -8.74
CA ILE A 98 14.23 7.96 -7.50
C ILE A 98 13.73 6.52 -7.35
N LEU A 99 13.94 5.95 -6.18
CA LEU A 99 13.43 4.65 -5.78
C LEU A 99 12.28 4.83 -4.79
N GLU A 100 11.16 4.17 -5.07
CA GLU A 100 10.07 3.99 -4.09
C GLU A 100 10.47 2.88 -3.10
N TYR A 101 10.23 3.11 -1.82
CA TYR A 101 10.31 2.10 -0.79
C TYR A 101 9.17 2.26 0.22
N ARG A 102 8.78 1.18 0.89
CA ARG A 102 7.74 1.20 1.93
C ARG A 102 8.35 0.87 3.27
N TYR A 103 8.11 1.71 4.28
CA TYR A 103 8.59 1.49 5.65
C TYR A 103 7.51 1.89 6.65
N LYS A 104 7.18 0.99 7.59
CA LYS A 104 6.11 1.17 8.59
C LYS A 104 4.75 1.59 8.00
N GLY A 105 4.41 1.05 6.83
CA GLY A 105 3.14 1.35 6.16
C GLY A 105 3.10 2.68 5.39
N GLU A 106 4.20 3.44 5.36
CA GLU A 106 4.33 4.65 4.56
C GLU A 106 5.11 4.38 3.27
N THR A 107 4.60 4.87 2.14
CA THR A 107 5.34 4.93 0.88
C THR A 107 6.26 6.15 0.89
N LYS A 108 7.56 5.92 0.72
CA LYS A 108 8.61 6.94 0.74
C LYS A 108 9.48 6.83 -0.51
N HIS A 109 10.22 7.89 -0.79
CA HIS A 109 11.00 8.02 -2.01
C HIS A 109 12.41 8.50 -1.68
N VAL A 110 13.42 7.83 -2.23
CA VAL A 110 14.83 8.15 -1.99
C VAL A 110 15.55 8.23 -3.33
N CYS A 111 16.39 9.25 -3.52
CA CYS A 111 17.27 9.27 -4.68
C CYS A 111 18.43 8.30 -4.49
N VAL A 112 18.97 7.74 -5.58
CA VAL A 112 20.11 6.81 -5.52
C VAL A 112 21.35 7.39 -4.84
N ARG A 113 21.47 8.71 -4.73
CA ARG A 113 22.56 9.38 -4.00
C ARG A 113 22.37 9.34 -2.48
N CYS A 114 21.13 9.38 -1.99
CA CYS A 114 20.79 9.28 -0.57
C CYS A 114 20.47 7.85 -0.12
N LEU A 115 20.38 6.90 -1.06
CA LEU A 115 20.16 5.49 -0.75
C LEU A 115 21.15 4.92 0.28
N PRO A 116 22.46 5.25 0.26
CA PRO A 116 23.39 4.75 1.27
C PRO A 116 22.98 5.07 2.72
N ALA A 117 22.35 6.23 2.97
CA ALA A 117 21.88 6.62 4.31
C ALA A 117 20.74 5.74 4.84
N LEU A 118 19.99 5.06 3.96
CA LEU A 118 18.98 4.08 4.37
C LEU A 118 19.57 2.72 4.73
N ILE A 119 20.74 2.38 4.17
CA ILE A 119 21.34 1.05 4.30
C ILE A 119 22.34 1.01 5.45
N HIS A 120 23.09 2.10 5.65
CA HIS A 120 24.20 2.14 6.60
C HIS A 120 23.90 2.95 7.88
N GLY A 121 22.78 3.68 7.93
CA GLY A 121 22.50 4.68 8.96
C GLY A 121 23.30 5.95 8.76
#